data_AF-A0A9P6IJ46-F1
#
_entry.id   AF-A0A9P6IJ46-F1
#
_cell.length_a   1.000
_cell.length_b   1.000
_cell.length_c   1.000
_cell.angle_alpha   90.00
_cell.angle_beta   90.00
_cell.angle_gamma   90.00
#
_symmetry.space_group_name_H-M   'P 1'
#
loop_
_entity.id
_entity.type
_entity.pdbx_description
1 polymer ?
#
loop_
_entity_poly.entity_id
_entity_poly.type
_entity_poly.pdbx_seq_one_letter_code
_entity_poly.pdbx_strand_id
1 'polypeptide(L)'
;MMHWLTSFVTSFTGYLAPIFLIMSPVLSYSDQALSMHRNKSSAGFSLDIPLIMLVASLLKIFYWPGSRFDTALLIQAILMIVMQVILLKVALDHRLPPSSKGGEAATPFANVNDGPVFGAQRPYHFWQWRSPKPYWQFLLYFFIALTVCELVLAPVRPVYQTYSMLIGYIGLSVEATLPLPQIFANARSQSCKGFRLSVLASWLIGDAMKMFWFFTSTTEIPWAFKLCGMFQACCDSFLGVQYLMYGDGQKGEIKEHPMANYPQYPNGVYKPPLPEHVSGRVTPTGRRTSSPYGKELQ
;
A
#
# COMPACT_ATOMS: atom_id res chain seq x y z
N MET A 1 43.72 7.50 -6.67
CA MET A 1 42.46 6.73 -6.72
C MET A 1 41.67 6.83 -5.41
N MET A 2 42.27 6.55 -4.25
CA MET A 2 41.61 6.64 -2.93
C MET A 2 41.00 8.02 -2.62
N HIS A 3 41.74 9.12 -2.83
CA HIS A 3 41.24 10.48 -2.57
C HIS A 3 40.05 10.89 -3.45
N TRP A 4 40.04 10.44 -4.71
CA TRP A 4 38.93 10.73 -5.62
C TRP A 4 37.67 9.98 -5.18
N LEU A 5 37.82 8.73 -4.75
CA LEU A 5 36.74 7.91 -4.23
C LEU A 5 36.18 8.47 -2.92
N THR A 6 37.03 8.90 -1.98
CA THR A 6 36.57 9.54 -0.74
C THR A 6 35.85 10.86 -1.01
N SER A 7 36.35 11.69 -1.93
CA SER A 7 35.70 12.96 -2.28
C SER A 7 34.35 12.75 -2.98
N PHE A 8 34.27 11.73 -3.85
CA PHE A 8 33.03 11.33 -4.51
C PHE A 8 32.00 10.83 -3.49
N VAL A 9 32.38 9.88 -2.63
CA VAL A 9 31.51 9.33 -1.57
C VAL A 9 31.03 10.44 -0.62
N THR A 10 31.92 11.36 -0.25
CA THR A 10 31.59 12.48 0.63
C THR A 10 30.61 13.45 -0.05
N SER A 11 30.81 13.78 -1.32
CA SER A 11 29.91 14.66 -2.08
C SER A 11 28.53 14.03 -2.28
N PHE A 12 28.50 12.72 -2.61
CA PHE A 12 27.27 11.97 -2.81
C PHE A 12 26.47 11.85 -1.50
N THR A 13 27.13 11.49 -0.41
CA THR A 13 26.51 11.33 0.91
C THR A 13 26.12 12.66 1.54
N GLY A 14 26.92 13.70 1.34
CA GLY A 14 26.71 15.02 1.96
C GLY A 14 25.60 15.84 1.32
N TYR A 15 25.34 15.66 0.02
CA TYR A 15 24.39 16.51 -0.71
C TYR A 15 23.33 15.72 -1.49
N LEU A 16 23.74 14.76 -2.32
CA LEU A 16 22.80 14.08 -3.23
C LEU A 16 21.82 13.18 -2.49
N ALA A 17 22.31 12.34 -1.57
CA ALA A 17 21.44 11.40 -0.86
C ALA A 17 20.41 12.09 0.06
N PRO A 18 20.77 13.09 0.89
CA PRO A 18 19.79 13.86 1.66
C PRO A 18 18.74 14.54 0.80
N ILE A 19 19.14 15.19 -0.31
CA ILE A 19 18.20 15.86 -1.22
C ILE A 19 17.24 14.83 -1.84
N PHE A 20 17.76 13.68 -2.28
CA PHE A 20 16.94 12.60 -2.81
C PHE A 20 15.92 12.10 -1.78
N LEU A 21 16.36 11.86 -0.54
CA LEU A 21 15.49 11.41 0.56
C LEU A 21 14.38 12.42 0.88
N ILE A 22 14.73 13.71 0.92
CA ILE A 22 13.79 14.82 1.16
C ILE A 22 12.76 14.92 0.03
N MET A 23 13.20 14.79 -1.22
CA MET A 23 12.34 14.94 -2.40
C MET A 23 11.55 13.69 -2.76
N SER A 24 11.96 12.52 -2.29
CA SER A 24 11.33 11.23 -2.58
C SER A 24 9.80 11.23 -2.39
N PRO A 25 9.23 11.73 -1.27
CA PRO A 25 7.78 11.74 -1.09
C PRO A 25 7.07 12.60 -2.14
N VAL A 26 7.65 13.75 -2.48
CA VAL A 26 7.10 14.63 -3.51
C VAL A 26 7.08 13.90 -4.84
N LEU A 27 8.20 13.28 -5.24
CA LEU A 27 8.31 12.58 -6.51
C LEU A 27 7.37 11.35 -6.58
N SER A 28 7.29 10.56 -5.51
CA SER A 28 6.50 9.33 -5.49
C SER A 28 4.98 9.54 -5.45
N TYR A 29 4.51 10.61 -4.79
CA TYR A 29 3.07 10.83 -4.57
C TYR A 29 2.47 11.93 -5.46
N SER A 30 3.27 12.80 -6.07
CA SER A 30 2.75 13.85 -6.96
C SER A 30 2.05 13.28 -8.18
N ASP A 31 2.64 12.27 -8.84
CA ASP A 31 2.01 11.64 -10.02
C ASP A 31 0.68 10.97 -9.65
N GLN A 32 0.62 10.33 -8.48
CA GLN A 32 -0.61 9.71 -7.97
C GLN A 32 -1.70 10.75 -7.68
N ALA A 33 -1.35 11.85 -7.00
CA ALA A 33 -2.30 12.93 -6.70
C ALA A 33 -2.79 13.61 -7.99
N LEU A 34 -1.90 13.89 -8.93
CA LEU A 34 -2.24 14.49 -10.22
C LEU A 34 -3.12 13.56 -11.06
N SER A 35 -2.80 12.26 -11.10
CA SER A 35 -3.60 11.25 -11.80
C SER A 35 -5.04 11.21 -11.27
N MET A 36 -5.24 11.13 -9.94
CA MET A 36 -6.58 11.15 -9.34
C MET A 36 -7.32 12.46 -9.61
N HIS A 37 -6.63 13.59 -9.51
CA HIS A 37 -7.23 14.90 -9.75
C HIS A 37 -7.64 15.12 -11.21
N ARG A 38 -6.83 14.63 -12.17
CA ARG A 38 -7.12 14.71 -13.61
C ARG A 38 -8.24 13.77 -14.02
N ASN A 39 -8.23 12.54 -13.50
CA ASN A 39 -9.21 11.52 -13.85
C ASN A 39 -10.54 11.67 -13.10
N LYS A 40 -10.61 12.62 -12.15
CA LYS A 40 -11.77 12.87 -11.29
C LYS A 40 -12.30 11.61 -10.60
N SER A 41 -11.38 10.68 -10.29
CA SER A 41 -11.70 9.40 -9.69
C SER A 41 -10.52 8.90 -8.87
N SER A 42 -10.81 8.44 -7.65
CA SER A 42 -9.88 7.68 -6.80
C SER A 42 -10.19 6.18 -6.79
N ALA A 43 -10.92 5.68 -7.79
CA ALA A 43 -11.22 4.25 -7.91
C ALA A 43 -9.94 3.39 -7.94
N GLY A 44 -9.90 2.35 -7.12
CA GLY A 44 -8.74 1.46 -6.98
C GLY A 44 -7.64 1.98 -6.04
N PHE A 45 -7.68 3.24 -5.61
CA PHE A 45 -6.69 3.78 -4.66
C PHE A 45 -7.04 3.42 -3.22
N SER A 46 -6.05 2.95 -2.45
CA SER A 46 -6.23 2.64 -1.02
C SER A 46 -5.98 3.88 -0.16
N LEU A 47 -7.00 4.33 0.57
CA LEU A 47 -6.88 5.43 1.55
C LEU A 47 -6.00 5.07 2.75
N ASP A 48 -5.73 3.79 2.98
CA ASP A 48 -4.86 3.36 4.06
C ASP A 48 -3.42 3.84 3.86
N ILE A 49 -2.93 3.90 2.62
CA ILE A 49 -1.55 4.32 2.31
C ILE A 49 -1.27 5.71 2.87
N PRO A 50 -2.01 6.78 2.50
CA PRO A 50 -1.74 8.11 3.04
C PRO A 50 -1.96 8.18 4.55
N LEU A 51 -2.93 7.43 5.11
CA LEU A 51 -3.20 7.45 6.55
C LEU A 51 -2.08 6.82 7.37
N ILE A 52 -1.56 5.66 6.95
CA ILE A 52 -0.42 5.00 7.60
C ILE A 52 0.80 5.93 7.54
N MET A 53 1.08 6.52 6.37
CA MET A 53 2.21 7.43 6.20
C MET A 53 2.09 8.71 7.04
N LEU A 54 0.87 9.24 7.21
CA LEU A 54 0.60 10.37 8.10
C LEU A 54 0.85 10.01 9.57
N VAL A 55 0.32 8.87 10.02
CA VAL A 55 0.54 8.39 11.39
C VAL A 55 2.04 8.20 11.66
N ALA A 56 2.75 7.49 10.78
CA ALA A 56 4.19 7.28 10.90
C ALA A 56 4.98 8.59 10.94
N SER A 57 4.65 9.54 10.06
CA SER A 57 5.37 10.81 9.96
C SER A 57 5.08 11.75 11.13
N LEU A 58 3.86 11.76 11.66
CA LEU A 58 3.52 12.48 12.88
C LEU A 58 4.32 11.93 14.06
N LEU A 59 4.37 10.61 14.23
CA LEU A 59 5.17 9.97 15.28
C LEU A 59 6.66 10.34 15.15
N LYS A 60 7.21 10.37 13.93
CA LYS A 60 8.60 10.82 13.67
C LYS A 60 8.84 12.27 14.08
N ILE A 61 7.88 13.18 13.84
CA ILE A 61 8.01 14.58 14.29
C ILE A 61 8.04 14.67 15.82
N PHE A 62 7.14 13.97 16.51
CA PHE A 62 7.12 13.97 17.99
C PHE A 62 8.29 13.19 18.61
N TYR A 63 8.93 12.29 17.85
CA TYR A 63 10.16 11.63 18.26
C TYR A 63 11.38 12.58 18.24
N TRP A 64 11.40 13.58 17.36
CA TRP A 64 12.57 14.43 17.15
C TRP A 64 12.99 15.27 18.37
N PRO A 65 12.06 15.85 19.18
CA PRO A 65 12.43 16.54 20.41
C PRO A 65 13.24 15.67 21.39
N GLY A 66 12.87 14.39 21.56
CA GLY A 66 13.56 13.48 22.48
C GLY A 66 14.74 12.72 21.87
N SER A 67 14.81 12.60 20.54
CA SER A 67 15.99 12.11 19.82
C SER A 67 16.25 13.00 18.61
N ARG A 68 17.21 13.92 18.73
CA ARG A 68 17.60 14.88 17.68
C ARG A 68 18.33 14.20 16.52
N PHE A 69 17.59 13.45 15.71
CA PHE A 69 18.11 12.83 14.51
C PHE A 69 18.31 13.85 13.38
N ASP A 70 19.02 13.41 12.34
CA ASP A 70 19.42 14.23 11.19
C ASP A 70 18.27 15.08 10.60
N THR A 71 18.57 16.36 10.32
CA THR A 71 17.59 17.33 9.82
C THR A 71 16.98 16.93 8.49
N ALA A 72 17.69 16.21 7.61
CA ALA A 72 17.13 15.73 6.35
C ALA A 72 15.97 14.75 6.58
N LEU A 73 16.07 13.88 7.60
CA LEU A 73 14.98 12.98 8.00
C LEU A 73 13.80 13.74 8.59
N LEU A 74 14.05 14.85 9.31
CA LEU A 74 12.99 15.69 9.84
C LEU A 74 12.25 16.41 8.71
N ILE A 75 12.99 17.03 7.78
CA ILE A 75 12.40 17.70 6.60
C ILE A 75 11.64 16.67 5.76
N GLN A 76 12.18 15.45 5.58
CA GLN A 76 11.51 14.36 4.90
C GLN A 76 10.17 14.00 5.56
N ALA A 77 10.11 13.91 6.90
CA ALA A 77 8.87 13.63 7.62
C ALA A 77 7.84 14.77 7.48
N ILE A 78 8.28 16.03 7.52
CA ILE A 78 7.41 17.19 7.32
C ILE A 78 6.83 17.21 5.90
N LEU A 79 7.69 17.06 4.88
CA LEU A 79 7.25 17.00 3.48
C LEU A 79 6.34 15.80 3.22
N MET A 80 6.61 14.65 3.85
CA MET A 80 5.74 13.49 3.80
C MET A 80 4.34 13.85 4.33
N ILE A 81 4.21 14.52 5.47
CA ILE A 81 2.89 14.93 5.99
C ILE A 81 2.17 15.82 4.98
N VAL A 82 2.84 16.84 4.44
CA VAL A 82 2.22 17.74 3.45
C VAL A 82 1.72 16.97 2.23
N MET A 83 2.57 16.12 1.65
CA MET A 83 2.20 15.33 0.47
C MET A 83 1.06 14.36 0.75
N GLN A 84 1.06 13.70 1.91
CA GLN A 84 0.03 12.74 2.26
C GLN A 84 -1.31 13.41 2.64
N VAL A 85 -1.29 14.61 3.23
CA VAL A 85 -2.50 15.42 3.41
C VAL A 85 -3.11 15.78 2.06
N ILE A 86 -2.29 16.22 1.11
CA ILE A 86 -2.74 16.54 -0.26
C ILE A 86 -3.33 15.29 -0.92
N LEU A 87 -2.60 14.16 -0.88
CA LEU A 87 -3.03 12.90 -1.49
C LEU A 87 -4.34 12.40 -0.87
N LEU A 88 -4.45 12.42 0.46
CA LEU A 88 -5.66 12.04 1.18
C LEU A 88 -6.85 12.93 0.79
N LYS A 89 -6.64 14.25 0.75
CA LYS A 89 -7.68 15.21 0.34
C LYS A 89 -8.16 14.91 -1.08
N VAL A 90 -7.24 14.83 -2.03
CA VAL A 90 -7.58 14.55 -3.44
C VAL A 90 -8.31 13.21 -3.57
N ALA A 91 -7.88 12.19 -2.83
CA ALA A 91 -8.52 10.88 -2.85
C ALA A 91 -9.93 10.88 -2.26
N LEU A 92 -10.17 11.63 -1.17
CA LEU A 92 -11.47 11.78 -0.54
C LEU A 92 -12.44 12.63 -1.40
N ASP A 93 -11.96 13.68 -2.05
CA ASP A 93 -12.76 14.58 -2.88
C ASP A 93 -13.26 13.89 -4.17
N HIS A 94 -12.47 12.95 -4.72
CA HIS A 94 -12.81 12.22 -5.95
C HIS A 94 -13.28 10.77 -5.68
N ARG A 95 -13.73 10.49 -4.46
CA ARG A 95 -14.22 9.16 -4.09
C ARG A 95 -15.61 8.93 -4.67
N LEU A 96 -15.71 7.94 -5.57
CA LEU A 96 -17.00 7.48 -6.06
C LEU A 96 -17.78 6.77 -4.92
N PRO A 97 -19.11 6.92 -4.84
CA PRO A 97 -19.94 6.15 -3.93
C PRO A 97 -19.78 4.64 -4.18
N PRO A 98 -20.02 3.78 -3.18
CA PRO A 98 -19.70 2.36 -3.27
C PRO A 98 -20.66 1.66 -4.26
N SER A 99 -20.28 1.67 -5.53
CA SER A 99 -20.74 0.68 -6.49
C SER A 99 -19.61 0.36 -7.45
N SER A 100 -19.40 -0.94 -7.59
CA SER A 100 -18.69 -1.60 -8.69
C SER A 100 -17.16 -1.46 -8.69
N LYS A 101 -16.52 -2.58 -8.30
CA LYS A 101 -15.24 -3.07 -8.83
C LYS A 101 -15.01 -2.56 -10.25
N GLY A 102 -13.99 -1.72 -10.46
CA GLY A 102 -13.74 -1.19 -11.80
C GLY A 102 -12.81 0.02 -11.78
N GLY A 103 -11.55 -0.23 -11.46
CA GLY A 103 -10.50 0.77 -11.61
C GLY A 103 -9.15 0.11 -11.42
N GLU A 104 -8.63 -0.51 -12.48
CA GLU A 104 -7.24 -0.97 -12.56
C GLU A 104 -6.28 0.25 -12.63
N ALA A 105 -6.38 1.17 -11.68
CA ALA A 105 -5.34 2.13 -11.43
C ALA A 105 -4.24 1.37 -10.68
N ALA A 106 -3.22 0.95 -11.43
CA ALA A 106 -2.07 0.21 -10.94
C ALA A 106 -1.27 1.02 -9.89
N THR A 107 -1.82 1.04 -8.68
CA THR A 107 -1.25 1.60 -7.47
C THR A 107 -0.84 0.41 -6.60
N PRO A 108 0.37 0.43 -6.02
CA PRO A 108 0.76 -0.61 -5.10
C PRO A 108 -0.25 -0.68 -3.95
N PHE A 109 -0.56 -1.88 -3.48
CA PHE A 109 -1.54 -2.12 -2.41
C PHE A 109 -3.03 -1.93 -2.77
N ALA A 110 -3.39 -1.60 -4.01
CA ALA A 110 -4.80 -1.56 -4.44
C ALA A 110 -5.50 -2.92 -4.29
N ASN A 111 -4.80 -3.98 -4.71
CA ASN A 111 -5.29 -5.36 -4.71
C ASN A 111 -5.42 -5.98 -3.30
N VAL A 112 -4.97 -5.27 -2.26
CA VAL A 112 -5.01 -5.73 -0.86
C VAL A 112 -6.43 -5.62 -0.26
N ASN A 113 -7.31 -4.81 -0.87
CA ASN A 113 -8.67 -4.59 -0.37
C ASN A 113 -9.70 -5.64 -0.86
N ASP A 114 -9.35 -6.52 -1.81
CA ASP A 114 -10.29 -7.50 -2.39
C ASP A 114 -10.51 -8.77 -1.55
N GLY A 115 -9.87 -8.87 -0.39
CA GLY A 115 -10.16 -9.93 0.55
C GLY A 115 -9.50 -9.69 1.91
N PRO A 116 -10.11 -10.15 3.00
CA PRO A 116 -9.48 -10.03 4.31
C PRO A 116 -8.18 -10.85 4.30
N VAL A 117 -7.05 -10.19 4.60
CA VAL A 117 -5.73 -10.82 4.76
C VAL A 117 -5.79 -11.96 5.79
N PHE A 118 -6.70 -11.85 6.77
CA PHE A 118 -6.94 -12.83 7.84
C PHE A 118 -8.42 -13.25 8.01
N GLY A 119 -9.26 -13.15 6.98
CA GLY A 119 -10.69 -13.52 7.11
C GLY A 119 -11.58 -12.55 7.93
N ALA A 120 -11.01 -11.67 8.77
CA ALA A 120 -11.77 -10.78 9.65
C ALA A 120 -12.13 -9.44 8.99
N GLN A 121 -13.39 -9.01 9.13
CA GLN A 121 -13.77 -7.63 8.83
C GLN A 121 -13.12 -6.67 9.85
N ARG A 122 -12.63 -5.52 9.38
CA ARG A 122 -11.93 -4.55 10.25
C ARG A 122 -12.85 -4.10 11.38
N PRO A 123 -12.42 -4.16 12.65
CA PRO A 123 -13.21 -3.65 13.76
C PRO A 123 -13.63 -2.20 13.49
N TYR A 124 -14.91 -1.90 13.71
CA TYR A 124 -15.49 -0.57 13.55
C TYR A 124 -15.29 0.09 12.17
N HIS A 125 -15.01 -0.68 11.11
CA HIS A 125 -14.68 -0.15 9.79
C HIS A 125 -13.56 0.91 9.85
N PHE A 126 -12.55 0.67 10.70
CA PHE A 126 -11.42 1.59 10.89
C PHE A 126 -10.78 1.94 9.53
N TRP A 127 -10.70 3.25 9.26
CA TRP A 127 -10.24 3.85 7.99
C TRP A 127 -11.01 3.45 6.72
N GLN A 128 -12.16 2.81 6.87
CA GLN A 128 -13.09 2.49 5.79
C GLN A 128 -14.41 3.27 5.94
N TRP A 129 -14.35 4.42 6.62
CA TRP A 129 -15.50 5.29 6.87
C TRP A 129 -16.10 5.82 5.57
N ARG A 130 -17.42 6.01 5.53
CA ARG A 130 -18.11 6.52 4.33
C ARG A 130 -17.91 8.00 4.13
N SER A 131 -18.00 8.79 5.20
CA SER A 131 -17.82 10.24 5.13
C SER A 131 -16.33 10.60 5.21
N PRO A 132 -15.90 11.73 4.60
CA PRO A 132 -14.53 12.24 4.75
C PRO A 132 -14.20 12.76 6.16
N LYS A 133 -15.20 13.25 6.89
CA LYS A 133 -15.02 13.93 8.19
C LYS A 133 -14.27 13.09 9.24
N PRO A 134 -14.58 11.80 9.47
CA PRO A 134 -13.86 10.96 10.43
C PRO A 134 -12.36 10.82 10.17
N TYR A 135 -11.91 10.88 8.91
CA TYR A 135 -10.48 10.83 8.57
C TYR A 135 -9.73 12.02 9.15
N TRP A 136 -10.25 13.22 8.93
CA TRP A 136 -9.66 14.46 9.45
C TRP A 136 -9.77 14.55 10.97
N GLN A 137 -10.89 14.10 11.55
CA GLN A 137 -11.07 14.03 13.00
C GLN A 137 -10.06 13.09 13.65
N PHE A 138 -9.84 11.91 13.08
CA PHE A 138 -8.84 10.97 13.56
C PHE A 138 -7.43 11.60 13.57
N LEU A 139 -7.02 12.22 12.46
CA LEU A 139 -5.70 12.87 12.36
C LEU A 139 -5.55 14.02 13.37
N LEU A 140 -6.60 14.84 13.53
CA LEU A 140 -6.61 15.94 14.49
C LEU A 140 -6.51 15.42 15.93
N TYR A 141 -7.32 14.43 16.30
CA TYR A 141 -7.28 13.85 17.64
C TYR A 141 -5.95 13.15 17.92
N PHE A 142 -5.38 12.47 16.92
CA PHE A 142 -4.06 11.86 17.04
C PHE A 142 -2.97 12.90 17.29
N PHE A 143 -2.96 14.01 16.53
CA PHE A 143 -2.02 15.11 16.74
C PHE A 143 -2.17 15.76 18.13
N ILE A 144 -3.42 16.04 18.55
CA ILE A 144 -3.71 16.60 19.87
C ILE A 144 -3.24 15.65 20.97
N ALA A 145 -3.53 14.36 20.85
CA ALA A 145 -3.09 13.36 21.82
C ALA A 145 -1.56 13.31 21.95
N LEU A 146 -0.83 13.32 20.82
CA LEU A 146 0.64 13.37 20.83
C LEU A 146 1.16 14.65 21.51
N THR A 147 0.51 15.79 21.25
CA THR A 147 0.88 17.07 21.87
C THR A 147 0.62 17.09 23.37
N VAL A 148 -0.53 16.57 23.80
CA VAL A 148 -0.86 16.44 25.24
C VAL A 148 0.14 15.51 25.93
N CYS A 149 0.42 14.34 25.34
CA CYS A 149 1.43 13.43 25.88
C CYS A 149 2.81 14.10 25.97
N GLU A 150 3.23 14.83 24.93
CA GLU A 150 4.49 15.57 24.92
C GLU A 150 4.57 16.57 26.09
N LEU A 151 3.54 17.41 26.24
CA LEU A 151 3.52 18.46 27.27
C LEU A 151 3.41 17.90 28.70
N VAL A 152 2.64 16.83 28.88
CA VAL A 152 2.43 16.20 30.20
C VAL A 152 3.64 15.39 30.63
N LEU A 153 4.33 14.72 29.70
CA LEU A 153 5.45 13.85 30.02
C LEU A 153 6.79 14.60 30.06
N ALA A 154 6.95 15.71 29.32
CA ALA A 154 8.19 16.50 29.28
C ALA A 154 8.81 16.85 30.65
N PRO A 155 8.04 17.18 31.72
CA PRO A 155 8.60 17.43 33.04
C PRO A 155 9.23 16.19 33.70
N VAL A 156 8.77 14.98 33.36
CA VAL A 156 9.19 13.71 33.98
C VAL A 156 10.22 13.02 33.07
N ARG A 157 11.48 13.50 33.12
CA ARG A 157 12.52 13.11 32.15
C ARG A 157 12.70 11.60 31.90
N PRO A 158 12.72 10.71 32.90
CA PRO A 158 12.89 9.27 32.64
C PRO A 158 11.73 8.67 31.83
N VAL A 159 10.50 9.06 32.17
CA VAL A 159 9.29 8.60 31.47
C VAL A 159 9.24 9.17 30.06
N TYR A 160 9.59 10.46 29.92
CA TYR A 160 9.66 11.12 28.62
C TYR A 160 10.65 10.44 27.66
N GLN A 161 11.83 10.04 28.14
CA GLN A 161 12.81 9.33 27.31
C GLN A 161 12.25 8.01 26.79
N THR A 162 11.63 7.20 27.66
CA THR A 162 10.98 5.95 27.26
C THR A 162 9.85 6.19 26.26
N TYR A 163 8.97 7.16 26.54
CA TYR A 163 7.88 7.55 25.64
C TYR A 163 8.41 7.95 24.26
N SER A 164 9.38 8.86 24.20
CA SER A 164 9.99 9.34 22.97
C SER A 164 10.59 8.17 22.17
N MET A 165 11.35 7.28 22.81
CA MET A 165 11.88 6.10 22.12
C MET A 165 10.76 5.22 21.56
N LEU A 166 9.72 4.94 22.34
CA LEU A 166 8.60 4.11 21.90
C LEU A 166 7.87 4.70 20.70
N ILE A 167 7.52 5.99 20.72
CA ILE A 167 6.87 6.62 19.56
C ILE A 167 7.77 6.62 18.32
N GLY A 168 9.09 6.77 18.49
CA GLY A 168 10.07 6.67 17.41
C GLY A 168 10.08 5.29 16.77
N TYR A 169 10.22 4.23 17.59
CA TYR A 169 10.19 2.84 17.11
C TYR A 169 8.83 2.46 16.48
N ILE A 170 7.72 2.90 17.08
CA ILE A 170 6.38 2.65 16.52
C ILE A 170 6.23 3.38 15.18
N GLY A 171 6.58 4.67 15.09
CA GLY A 171 6.47 5.44 13.85
C GLY A 171 7.29 4.84 12.71
N LEU A 172 8.53 4.44 13.01
CA LEU A 172 9.43 3.84 12.03
C LEU A 172 9.02 2.42 11.62
N SER A 173 8.51 1.61 12.55
CA SER A 173 8.01 0.26 12.24
C SER A 173 6.70 0.28 11.45
N VAL A 174 5.81 1.23 11.73
CA VAL A 174 4.58 1.44 10.95
C VAL A 174 4.92 1.77 9.49
N GLU A 175 5.94 2.60 9.24
CA GLU A 175 6.43 2.87 7.88
C GLU A 175 7.10 1.63 7.27
N ALA A 176 8.00 0.98 8.00
CA ALA A 176 8.77 -0.15 7.49
C ALA A 176 7.94 -1.40 7.16
N THR A 177 6.73 -1.53 7.72
CA THR A 177 5.83 -2.66 7.48
C THR A 177 4.88 -2.45 6.31
N LEU A 178 4.89 -1.28 5.66
CA LEU A 178 4.05 -0.98 4.51
C LEU A 178 4.15 -1.97 3.35
N PRO A 179 5.32 -2.58 3.03
CA PRO A 179 5.40 -3.55 1.93
C PRO A 179 4.70 -4.89 2.24
N LEU A 180 4.50 -5.23 3.52
CA LEU A 180 4.01 -6.56 3.93
C LEU A 180 2.66 -6.96 3.32
N PRO A 181 1.63 -6.08 3.26
CA PRO A 181 0.37 -6.45 2.65
C PRO A 181 0.50 -6.81 1.16
N GLN A 182 1.40 -6.14 0.42
CA GLN A 182 1.68 -6.50 -0.97
C GLN A 182 2.39 -7.85 -1.06
N ILE A 183 3.33 -8.12 -0.14
CA ILE A 183 4.02 -9.42 -0.05
C ILE A 183 3.02 -10.57 0.12
N PHE A 184 2.06 -10.41 1.04
CA PHE A 184 1.03 -11.41 1.29
C PHE A 184 0.06 -11.53 0.12
N ALA A 185 -0.33 -10.42 -0.50
CA ALA A 185 -1.20 -10.43 -1.67
C ALA A 185 -0.57 -11.21 -2.83
N ASN A 186 0.69 -10.91 -3.16
CA ASN A 186 1.46 -11.61 -4.20
C ASN A 186 1.61 -13.11 -3.87
N ALA A 187 1.93 -13.45 -2.62
CA ALA A 187 2.06 -14.84 -2.19
C ALA A 187 0.73 -15.61 -2.28
N ARG A 188 -0.40 -14.96 -2.02
CA ARG A 188 -1.72 -15.58 -2.12
C ARG A 188 -2.19 -15.71 -3.56
N SER A 189 -1.97 -14.69 -4.39
CA SER A 189 -2.38 -14.68 -5.80
C SER A 189 -1.45 -15.50 -6.70
N GLN A 190 -0.21 -15.76 -6.26
CA GLN A 190 0.87 -16.29 -7.10
C GLN A 190 1.02 -15.51 -8.42
N SER A 191 0.76 -14.21 -8.38
CA SER A 191 0.79 -13.31 -9.55
C SER A 191 1.09 -11.89 -9.10
N CYS A 192 1.97 -11.21 -9.83
CA CYS A 192 2.24 -9.79 -9.66
C CYS A 192 1.46 -8.91 -10.66
N LYS A 193 0.37 -9.45 -11.25
CA LYS A 193 -0.47 -8.71 -12.19
C LYS A 193 -1.00 -7.42 -11.55
N GLY A 194 -0.75 -6.29 -12.21
CA GLY A 194 -1.11 -4.96 -11.74
C GLY A 194 -0.07 -4.28 -10.83
N PHE A 195 1.00 -4.98 -10.44
CA PHE A 195 2.12 -4.36 -9.74
C PHE A 195 3.07 -3.71 -10.75
N ARG A 196 3.27 -2.40 -10.67
CA ARG A 196 4.10 -1.66 -11.64
C ARG A 196 5.59 -1.85 -11.36
N LEU A 197 6.32 -2.36 -12.35
CA LEU A 197 7.78 -2.48 -12.28
C LEU A 197 8.48 -1.14 -11.96
N SER A 198 8.00 -0.03 -12.52
CA SER A 198 8.58 1.30 -12.26
C SER A 198 8.48 1.70 -10.79
N VAL A 199 7.41 1.30 -10.10
CA VAL A 199 7.23 1.60 -8.68
C VAL A 199 8.13 0.71 -7.83
N LEU A 200 8.17 -0.59 -8.11
CA LEU A 200 9.09 -1.52 -7.46
C LEU A 200 10.55 -1.09 -7.61
N ALA A 201 10.96 -0.70 -8.82
CA ALA A 201 12.31 -0.18 -9.07
C ALA A 201 12.57 1.09 -8.26
N SER A 202 11.59 2.00 -8.15
CA SER A 202 11.74 3.23 -7.36
C SER A 202 11.94 2.94 -5.87
N TRP A 203 11.29 1.91 -5.33
CA TRP A 203 11.44 1.47 -3.95
C TRP A 203 12.82 0.87 -3.71
N LEU A 204 13.25 -0.08 -4.54
CA LEU A 204 14.57 -0.71 -4.43
C LEU A 204 15.70 0.31 -4.54
N ILE A 205 15.60 1.24 -5.50
CA ILE A 205 16.57 2.32 -5.69
C ILE A 205 16.57 3.27 -4.49
N GLY A 206 15.39 3.63 -3.98
CA GLY A 206 15.24 4.49 -2.82
C GLY A 206 15.82 3.87 -1.55
N ASP A 207 15.57 2.58 -1.32
CA ASP A 207 16.07 1.85 -0.16
C ASP A 207 17.59 1.61 -0.26
N ALA A 208 18.11 1.30 -1.44
CA ALA A 208 19.57 1.22 -1.65
C ALA A 208 20.27 2.55 -1.34
N MET A 209 19.73 3.67 -1.84
CA MET A 209 20.26 5.00 -1.53
C MET A 209 20.13 5.37 -0.04
N LYS A 210 18.99 5.06 0.58
CA LYS A 210 18.76 5.28 2.00
C LYS A 210 19.75 4.48 2.84
N MET A 211 19.97 3.19 2.52
CA MET A 211 20.90 2.33 3.23
C MET A 211 22.34 2.83 3.07
N PHE A 212 22.74 3.19 1.85
CA PHE A 212 24.05 3.80 1.63
C PHE A 212 24.23 5.02 2.55
N TRP A 213 23.28 5.96 2.52
CA TRP A 213 23.34 7.16 3.35
C TRP A 213 23.34 6.87 4.86
N PHE A 214 22.55 5.90 5.33
CA PHE A 214 22.49 5.54 6.76
C PHE A 214 23.82 5.06 7.33
N PHE A 215 24.66 4.44 6.51
CA PHE A 215 25.95 3.89 6.93
C PHE A 215 27.16 4.74 6.50
N THR A 216 26.99 5.69 5.58
CA THR A 216 28.07 6.58 5.14
C THR A 216 27.94 8.02 5.65
N SER A 217 26.77 8.45 6.15
CA SER A 217 26.57 9.81 6.62
C SER A 217 27.51 10.15 7.78
N THR A 218 28.00 11.39 7.78
CA THR A 218 28.81 11.96 8.87
C THR A 218 27.96 12.41 10.06
N THR A 219 26.64 12.46 9.89
CA THR A 219 25.68 12.80 10.94
C THR A 219 25.16 11.55 11.65
N GLU A 220 24.84 11.69 12.93
CA GLU A 220 24.30 10.57 13.70
C GLU A 220 22.86 10.24 13.29
N ILE A 221 22.69 9.01 12.80
CA ILE A 221 21.38 8.45 12.46
C ILE A 221 21.05 7.38 13.52
N PRO A 222 19.98 7.54 14.31
CA PRO A 222 19.65 6.60 15.37
C PRO A 222 19.43 5.18 14.86
N TRP A 223 19.76 4.19 15.68
CA TRP A 223 19.59 2.77 15.33
C TRP A 223 18.16 2.38 14.98
N ALA A 224 17.15 3.06 15.53
CA ALA A 224 15.76 2.85 15.15
C ALA A 224 15.54 3.03 13.62
N PHE A 225 16.11 4.09 13.03
CA PHE A 225 16.05 4.33 11.59
C PHE A 225 16.78 3.25 10.80
N LYS A 226 17.99 2.88 11.25
CA LYS A 226 18.81 1.85 10.58
C LYS A 226 18.10 0.50 10.57
N LEU A 227 17.62 0.03 11.72
CA LEU A 227 16.95 -1.27 11.84
C LEU A 227 15.64 -1.32 11.03
N CYS A 228 14.79 -0.29 11.15
CA CYS A 228 13.55 -0.23 10.39
C CYS A 228 13.80 -0.08 8.89
N GLY A 229 14.79 0.72 8.50
CA GLY A 229 15.18 0.89 7.10
C GLY A 229 15.75 -0.37 6.48
N MET A 230 16.57 -1.14 7.22
CA MET A 230 17.04 -2.45 6.76
C MET A 230 15.88 -3.44 6.59
N PHE A 231 14.95 -3.47 7.55
CA PHE A 231 13.76 -4.32 7.45
C PHE A 231 12.91 -3.97 6.21
N GLN A 232 12.69 -2.69 5.95
CA GLN A 232 11.99 -2.21 4.77
C GLN A 232 12.71 -2.64 3.49
N ALA A 233 14.02 -2.41 3.41
CA ALA A 233 14.86 -2.81 2.27
C ALA A 233 14.81 -4.31 2.01
N CYS A 234 14.77 -5.14 3.06
CA CYS A 234 14.57 -6.58 2.94
C CYS A 234 13.19 -6.92 2.38
N CYS A 235 12.14 -6.26 2.85
CA CYS A 235 10.77 -6.48 2.35
C CYS A 235 10.63 -6.07 0.88
N ASP A 236 11.17 -4.91 0.49
CA ASP A 236 11.14 -4.44 -0.90
C ASP A 236 11.99 -5.32 -1.81
N SER A 237 13.15 -5.81 -1.33
CA SER A 237 13.94 -6.81 -2.04
C SER A 237 13.17 -8.12 -2.22
N PHE A 238 12.43 -8.55 -1.20
CA PHE A 238 11.56 -9.73 -1.28
C PHE A 238 10.43 -9.55 -2.30
N LEU A 239 9.82 -8.37 -2.38
CA LEU A 239 8.88 -8.02 -3.45
C LEU A 239 9.54 -8.10 -4.83
N GLY A 240 10.80 -7.67 -4.94
CA GLY A 240 11.62 -7.85 -6.14
C GLY A 240 11.73 -9.31 -6.57
N VAL A 241 12.04 -10.19 -5.62
CA VAL A 241 12.10 -11.64 -5.85
C VAL A 241 10.73 -12.19 -6.26
N GLN A 242 9.66 -11.82 -5.56
CA GLN A 242 8.29 -12.24 -5.92
C GLN A 242 7.91 -11.80 -7.33
N TYR A 243 8.28 -10.57 -7.73
CA TYR A 243 8.02 -10.06 -9.08
C TYR A 243 8.68 -10.91 -10.16
N LEU A 244 9.94 -11.32 -9.94
CA LEU A 244 10.67 -12.20 -10.86
C LEU A 244 10.12 -13.63 -10.88
N MET A 245 9.66 -14.15 -9.73
CA MET A 245 9.16 -15.52 -9.61
C MET A 245 7.74 -15.68 -10.16
N TYR A 246 6.83 -14.76 -9.84
CA TYR A 246 5.41 -14.89 -10.18
C TYR A 246 5.05 -14.27 -11.53
N GLY A 247 5.83 -13.27 -12.00
CA GLY A 247 5.55 -12.54 -13.24
C GLY A 247 4.11 -12.01 -13.29
N ASP A 248 3.52 -11.95 -14.49
CA ASP A 248 2.11 -11.60 -14.69
C ASP A 248 1.12 -12.71 -14.25
N GLY A 249 1.59 -13.75 -13.54
CA GLY A 249 0.87 -14.99 -13.26
C GLY A 249 1.11 -16.02 -14.36
N GLN A 250 1.02 -17.30 -14.01
CA GLN A 250 1.10 -18.39 -15.00
C GLN A 250 0.16 -18.06 -16.17
N LYS A 251 0.71 -18.10 -17.41
CA LYS A 251 -0.08 -18.49 -18.57
C LYS A 251 -0.65 -19.86 -18.21
N GLY A 252 -1.84 -19.89 -17.61
CA GLY A 252 -2.59 -21.12 -17.48
C GLY A 252 -2.63 -21.67 -18.89
N GLU A 253 -2.05 -22.86 -19.07
CA GLU A 253 -2.25 -23.65 -20.27
C GLU A 253 -3.73 -23.53 -20.60
N ILE A 254 -4.04 -22.91 -21.74
CA ILE A 254 -5.28 -23.22 -22.40
C ILE A 254 -5.11 -24.71 -22.67
N LYS A 255 -5.64 -25.56 -21.79
CA LYS A 255 -5.99 -26.91 -22.19
C LYS A 255 -6.97 -26.68 -23.32
N GLU A 256 -6.44 -26.65 -24.54
CA GLU A 256 -7.22 -26.85 -25.74
C GLU A 256 -7.90 -28.18 -25.52
N HIS A 257 -9.12 -28.13 -24.99
CA HIS A 257 -10.01 -29.26 -25.14
C HIS A 257 -10.07 -29.48 -26.65
N PRO A 258 -9.69 -30.66 -27.16
CA PRO A 258 -9.78 -30.93 -28.59
C PRO A 258 -11.20 -30.56 -29.01
N MET A 259 -11.34 -29.66 -29.97
CA MET A 259 -12.63 -29.29 -30.51
C MET A 259 -13.25 -30.57 -31.07
N ALA A 260 -14.14 -31.20 -30.29
CA ALA A 260 -15.03 -32.20 -30.81
C ALA A 260 -15.82 -31.52 -31.93
N ASN A 261 -15.78 -32.11 -33.13
CA ASN A 261 -16.54 -31.66 -34.29
C ASN A 261 -17.99 -31.36 -33.88
N TYR A 262 -18.35 -30.09 -33.82
CA TYR A 262 -19.74 -29.69 -33.66
C TYR A 262 -20.45 -29.86 -35.01
N PRO A 263 -21.60 -30.56 -35.07
CA PRO A 263 -22.39 -30.60 -36.29
C PRO A 263 -22.92 -29.19 -36.61
N GLN A 264 -22.60 -28.68 -37.80
CA GLN A 264 -23.18 -27.43 -38.32
C GLN A 264 -24.65 -27.66 -38.68
N TYR A 265 -25.56 -26.89 -38.07
CA TYR A 265 -26.98 -26.91 -38.43
C TYR A 265 -27.27 -25.86 -39.52
N PRO A 266 -28.16 -26.14 -40.50
CA PRO A 266 -28.26 -25.37 -41.74
C PRO A 266 -28.78 -23.92 -41.61
N ASN A 267 -29.30 -23.51 -40.45
CA ASN A 267 -30.09 -22.27 -40.34
C ASN A 267 -29.57 -21.25 -39.31
N GLY A 268 -28.30 -21.33 -38.88
CA GLY A 268 -27.62 -20.23 -38.16
C GLY A 268 -28.15 -19.86 -36.75
N VAL A 269 -29.10 -20.61 -36.17
CA VAL A 269 -29.55 -20.39 -34.80
C VAL A 269 -28.66 -21.17 -33.82
N TYR A 270 -27.84 -20.46 -33.05
CA TYR A 270 -27.10 -21.04 -31.93
C TYR A 270 -28.06 -21.36 -30.78
N LYS A 271 -28.21 -22.64 -30.44
CA LYS A 271 -28.80 -23.07 -29.15
C LYS A 271 -27.65 -23.55 -28.26
N PRO A 272 -27.43 -22.93 -27.08
CA PRO A 272 -26.42 -23.43 -26.15
C PRO A 272 -26.78 -24.85 -25.67
N PRO A 273 -25.79 -25.72 -25.41
CA PRO A 273 -26.06 -27.06 -24.92
C PRO A 273 -26.71 -26.99 -23.53
N LEU A 274 -27.76 -27.78 -23.34
CA LEU A 274 -28.39 -27.96 -22.04
C LEU A 274 -27.40 -28.64 -21.09
N PRO A 275 -27.29 -28.20 -19.83
CA PRO A 275 -26.47 -28.88 -18.85
C PRO A 275 -27.00 -30.30 -18.61
N GLU A 276 -26.14 -31.31 -18.75
CA GLU A 276 -26.50 -32.74 -18.55
C GLU A 276 -26.99 -33.06 -17.13
N HIS A 277 -26.77 -32.18 -16.16
CA HIS A 277 -27.32 -32.34 -14.81
C HIS A 277 -27.74 -31.01 -14.17
N VAL A 278 -29.04 -30.86 -13.96
CA VAL A 278 -29.62 -29.85 -13.06
C VAL A 278 -29.73 -30.49 -11.68
N SER A 279 -28.72 -30.30 -10.82
CA SER A 279 -28.84 -30.61 -9.40
C SER A 279 -29.79 -29.60 -8.73
N GLY A 280 -31.07 -29.95 -8.61
CA GLY A 280 -32.03 -29.16 -7.83
C GLY A 280 -31.67 -29.18 -6.34
N ARG A 281 -31.29 -28.02 -5.78
CA ARG A 281 -31.24 -27.85 -4.32
C ARG A 281 -32.66 -27.83 -3.76
N VAL A 282 -32.94 -28.73 -2.82
CA VAL A 282 -34.17 -28.72 -2.02
C VAL A 282 -34.01 -27.71 -0.89
N THR A 283 -34.92 -26.74 -0.79
CA THR A 283 -35.00 -25.86 0.38
C THR A 283 -35.69 -26.59 1.55
N PRO A 284 -35.39 -26.23 2.82
CA PRO A 284 -35.84 -26.99 4.00
C PRO A 284 -37.35 -27.09 4.21
N THR A 285 -38.16 -26.39 3.42
CA THR A 285 -39.63 -26.33 3.52
C THR A 285 -40.36 -27.12 2.42
N GLY A 286 -39.66 -27.95 1.64
CA GLY A 286 -40.29 -28.96 0.78
C GLY A 286 -41.07 -28.43 -0.44
N ARG A 287 -40.98 -27.14 -0.78
CA ARG A 287 -41.59 -26.60 -2.01
C ARG A 287 -40.61 -26.66 -3.19
N ARG A 288 -40.95 -27.46 -4.21
CA ARG A 288 -40.28 -27.40 -5.53
C ARG A 288 -40.71 -26.13 -6.26
N THR A 289 -39.76 -25.30 -6.68
CA THR A 289 -40.02 -24.23 -7.65
C THR A 289 -40.10 -24.85 -9.05
N SER A 290 -41.21 -24.62 -9.76
CA SER A 290 -41.35 -25.03 -11.17
C SER A 290 -40.38 -24.23 -12.05
N SER A 291 -39.58 -24.94 -12.85
CA SER A 291 -38.74 -24.35 -13.90
C SER A 291 -39.62 -23.75 -15.01
N PRO A 292 -39.27 -22.58 -15.61
CA PRO A 292 -40.03 -21.97 -16.70
C PRO A 292 -40.08 -22.80 -17.99
N TYR A 293 -39.27 -23.86 -18.10
CA TYR A 293 -39.08 -24.63 -19.35
C TYR A 293 -39.90 -25.94 -19.43
N GLY A 294 -40.92 -26.11 -18.59
CA GLY A 294 -41.67 -27.38 -18.48
C GLY A 294 -42.86 -27.57 -19.43
N LYS A 295 -42.99 -26.82 -20.55
CA LYS A 295 -44.22 -26.85 -21.37
C LYS A 295 -44.07 -27.11 -22.88
N GLU A 296 -42.94 -27.64 -23.35
CA GLU A 296 -42.80 -28.03 -24.78
C GLU A 296 -42.30 -29.46 -24.98
N LEU A 297 -42.91 -30.42 -24.26
CA LEU A 297 -42.83 -31.84 -24.61
C LEU A 297 -44.19 -32.50 -24.38
N GLN A 298 -45.12 -32.26 -25.29
CA GLN A 298 -46.19 -33.17 -25.71
C GLN A 298 -46.70 -32.75 -27.09
#